data_AF-A0A2P2KU42-F1
#
_entry.id   AF-A0A2P2KU42-F1
#
_cell.length_a   1.000
_cell.length_b   1.000
_cell.length_c   1.000
_cell.angle_alpha   90.00
_cell.angle_beta   90.00
_cell.angle_gamma   90.00
#
_symmetry.space_group_name_H-M   'P 1'
#
loop_
_entity.id
_entity.type
_entity.pdbx_description
1 polymer ?
#
loop_
_entity_poly.entity_id
_entity_poly.type
_entity_poly.pdbx_seq_one_letter_code
_entity_poly.pdbx_strand_id
1 'polypeptide(L)'
;MLQVCSILLDPSCSGSGTAAQRLDHLLPSYAPASDVADNERLNKLATFQKKALAHALSFPAVERVVYSTCSVNQIENEDVINSVLPLAASFGFELMTPFPRWQRRGLPVFEGSARVLRTDPVEDKEGFFIALFVRKVINGRGDIAEVGKVPDKPYFKKRSHGNKRKTAMPLLHHRISKMWLHGTSILRRRISHQPSIRHN
;
A
#
# COMPACT_ATOMS: atom_id res chain seq x y z
N MET A 1 -23.91 -21.73 6.74
CA MET A 1 -24.13 -20.28 6.82
C MET A 1 -22.77 -19.63 6.68
N LEU A 2 -22.57 -18.72 5.71
CA LEU A 2 -21.30 -18.02 5.52
C LEU A 2 -21.17 -16.92 6.59
N GLN A 3 -20.03 -16.83 7.26
CA GLN A 3 -19.74 -15.80 8.26
C GLN A 3 -18.62 -14.90 7.77
N VAL A 4 -18.66 -13.62 8.15
CA VAL A 4 -17.59 -12.65 7.86
C VAL A 4 -16.46 -12.85 8.88
N CYS A 5 -15.29 -13.29 8.41
CA CYS A 5 -14.13 -13.55 9.28
C CYS A 5 -13.08 -12.43 9.25
N SER A 6 -13.17 -11.50 8.30
CA SER A 6 -12.22 -10.39 8.18
C SER A 6 -12.90 -9.15 7.59
N ILE A 7 -12.50 -7.97 8.06
CA ILE A 7 -13.01 -6.67 7.60
C ILE A 7 -11.83 -5.81 7.16
N LEU A 8 -11.97 -5.20 5.97
CA LEU A 8 -11.17 -4.06 5.55
C LEU A 8 -12.04 -2.81 5.74
N LEU A 9 -11.66 -1.97 6.69
CA LEU A 9 -12.31 -0.71 7.00
C LEU A 9 -11.45 0.45 6.46
N ASP A 10 -11.88 0.99 5.33
CA ASP A 10 -11.30 2.19 4.70
C ASP A 10 -12.38 3.30 4.71
N PRO A 11 -12.59 3.98 5.86
CA PRO A 11 -13.63 4.97 6.01
C PRO A 11 -13.22 6.27 5.33
N SER A 12 -14.20 7.16 5.11
CA SER A 12 -13.94 8.51 4.64
C SER A 12 -12.90 9.21 5.52
N CYS A 13 -11.82 9.67 4.88
CA CYS A 13 -10.71 10.43 5.44
C CYS A 13 -10.72 11.86 4.90
N SER A 14 -9.91 12.74 5.50
CA SER A 14 -9.70 14.09 5.00
C SER A 14 -9.11 14.15 3.58
N GLY A 15 -8.46 13.07 3.11
CA GLY A 15 -7.80 13.05 1.81
C GLY A 15 -6.39 13.63 1.79
N SER A 16 -5.87 14.07 2.95
CA SER A 16 -4.66 14.88 3.05
C SER A 16 -3.39 14.18 2.52
N GLY A 17 -3.34 12.86 2.53
CA GLY A 17 -2.21 12.10 2.00
C GLY A 17 -2.11 12.06 0.48
N THR A 18 -3.16 12.47 -0.25
CA THR A 18 -3.18 12.46 -1.73
C THR A 18 -3.44 13.84 -2.33
N ALA A 19 -3.46 14.89 -1.50
CA ALA A 19 -3.82 16.24 -1.91
C ALA A 19 -2.95 16.79 -3.07
N ALA A 20 -1.65 16.44 -3.09
CA ALA A 20 -0.74 16.82 -4.18
C ALA A 20 -1.12 16.18 -5.52
N GLN A 21 -1.57 14.91 -5.50
CA GLN A 21 -1.98 14.17 -6.70
C GLN A 21 -3.37 14.55 -7.19
N ARG A 22 -4.25 15.04 -6.29
CA ARG A 22 -5.60 15.49 -6.64
C ARG A 22 -5.65 16.91 -7.20
N LEU A 23 -4.57 17.68 -7.05
CA LEU A 23 -4.50 19.09 -7.44
C LEU A 23 -5.66 19.93 -6.87
N ASP A 24 -6.16 19.56 -5.67
CA ASP A 24 -7.35 20.16 -5.06
C ASP A 24 -7.20 21.67 -4.84
N HIS A 25 -5.97 22.13 -4.64
CA HIS A 25 -5.60 23.54 -4.51
C HIS A 25 -5.83 24.38 -5.78
N LEU A 26 -6.05 23.75 -6.93
CA LEU A 26 -6.40 24.44 -8.19
C LEU A 26 -7.90 24.60 -8.39
N LEU A 27 -8.73 24.01 -7.52
CA LEU A 27 -10.18 24.11 -7.66
C LEU A 27 -10.65 25.48 -7.17
N PRO A 28 -11.55 26.17 -7.91
CA PRO A 28 -12.13 27.45 -7.49
C PRO A 28 -12.86 27.41 -6.14
N SER A 29 -13.28 26.20 -5.73
CA SER A 29 -13.92 25.92 -4.44
C SER A 29 -12.93 25.76 -3.29
N TYR A 30 -11.62 25.70 -3.57
CA TYR A 30 -10.58 25.63 -2.56
C TYR A 30 -10.35 27.03 -1.98
N ALA A 31 -11.27 27.46 -1.13
CA ALA A 31 -10.98 28.54 -0.20
C ALA A 31 -10.01 27.99 0.85
N PRO A 32 -8.97 28.75 1.27
CA PRO A 32 -8.26 28.41 2.50
C PRO A 32 -9.30 28.45 3.62
N ALA A 33 -9.77 27.28 4.03
CA ALA A 33 -10.67 27.17 5.15
C ALA A 33 -9.93 27.71 6.39
N SER A 34 -10.66 28.37 7.29
CA SER A 34 -10.04 28.75 8.56
C SER A 34 -9.60 27.48 9.28
N ASP A 35 -8.45 27.53 9.95
CA ASP A 35 -7.92 26.39 10.72
C ASP A 35 -9.01 25.79 11.63
N VAL A 36 -9.92 26.62 12.15
CA VAL A 36 -11.06 26.20 12.98
C VAL A 36 -12.04 25.30 12.23
N ALA A 37 -12.49 25.70 11.02
CA ALA A 37 -13.45 24.93 10.23
C ALA A 37 -12.85 23.59 9.76
N ASP A 38 -11.57 23.59 9.40
CA ASP A 38 -10.83 22.38 9.03
C ASP A 38 -10.67 21.42 10.21
N ASN A 39 -10.33 21.94 11.39
CA ASN A 39 -10.26 21.14 12.61
C ASN A 39 -11.63 20.56 13.00
N GLU A 40 -12.72 21.31 12.86
CA GLU A 40 -14.06 20.79 13.14
C GLU A 40 -14.43 19.63 12.20
N ARG A 41 -14.13 19.78 10.91
CA ARG A 41 -14.33 18.70 9.92
C ARG A 41 -13.49 17.47 10.25
N LEU A 42 -12.21 17.65 10.58
CA LEU A 42 -11.32 16.56 10.97
C LEU A 42 -11.84 15.82 12.21
N ASN A 43 -12.32 16.55 13.22
CA ASN A 43 -12.91 15.95 14.43
C ASN A 43 -14.17 15.12 14.12
N LYS A 44 -15.04 15.61 13.23
CA LYS A 44 -16.24 14.88 12.79
C LYS A 44 -15.86 13.58 12.07
N LEU A 45 -14.88 13.63 11.17
CA LEU A 45 -14.36 12.46 10.47
C LEU A 45 -13.76 11.45 11.46
N ALA A 46 -12.87 11.89 12.35
CA ALA A 46 -12.27 11.03 13.36
C ALA A 46 -13.32 10.38 14.28
N THR A 47 -14.36 11.12 14.66
CA THR A 47 -15.48 10.58 15.46
C THR A 47 -16.23 9.49 14.72
N PHE A 48 -16.49 9.68 13.42
CA PHE A 48 -17.12 8.65 12.58
C PHE A 48 -16.22 7.42 12.43
N GLN A 49 -14.93 7.63 12.17
CA GLN A 49 -13.92 6.58 12.03
C GLN A 49 -13.84 5.71 13.29
N LYS A 50 -13.80 6.32 14.48
CA LYS A 50 -13.83 5.60 15.78
C LYS A 50 -15.06 4.72 15.92
N LYS A 51 -16.25 5.25 15.59
CA LYS A 51 -17.52 4.49 15.66
C LYS A 51 -17.53 3.32 14.67
N ALA A 52 -17.07 3.54 13.45
CA ALA A 52 -17.00 2.50 12.42
C ALA A 52 -16.04 1.38 12.82
N LEU A 53 -14.86 1.73 13.36
CA LEU A 53 -13.87 0.76 13.82
C LEU A 53 -14.36 -0.03 15.04
N ALA A 54 -14.96 0.64 16.01
CA ALA A 54 -15.59 -0.03 17.16
C ALA A 54 -16.68 -1.01 16.71
N HIS A 55 -17.49 -0.64 15.73
CA HIS A 55 -18.51 -1.53 15.17
C HIS A 55 -17.87 -2.74 14.47
N ALA A 56 -16.87 -2.53 13.62
CA ALA A 56 -16.15 -3.63 12.95
C ALA A 56 -15.55 -4.65 13.94
N LEU A 57 -15.00 -4.18 15.06
CA LEU A 57 -14.43 -5.03 16.12
C LEU A 57 -15.50 -5.84 16.88
N SER A 58 -16.75 -5.37 16.92
CA SER A 58 -17.84 -6.04 17.64
C SER A 58 -18.40 -7.28 16.94
N PHE A 59 -18.05 -7.53 15.68
CA PHE A 59 -18.56 -8.69 14.94
C PHE A 59 -18.02 -10.00 15.53
N PRO A 60 -18.89 -10.95 15.93
CA PRO A 60 -18.48 -12.11 16.71
C PRO A 60 -17.57 -13.08 15.95
N ALA A 61 -17.80 -13.26 14.65
CA ALA A 61 -17.01 -14.16 13.81
C ALA A 61 -15.76 -13.50 13.20
N VAL A 62 -15.57 -12.18 13.38
CA VAL A 62 -14.44 -11.46 12.79
C VAL A 62 -13.19 -11.72 13.62
N GLU A 63 -12.13 -12.13 12.93
CA GLU A 63 -10.81 -12.43 13.51
C GLU A 63 -9.76 -11.39 13.10
N ARG A 64 -9.98 -10.66 12.01
CA ARG A 64 -9.05 -9.64 11.52
C ARG A 64 -9.78 -8.38 11.09
N VAL A 65 -9.32 -7.23 11.56
CA VAL A 65 -9.79 -5.92 11.10
C VAL A 65 -8.59 -5.11 10.65
N VAL A 66 -8.58 -4.71 9.38
CA VAL A 66 -7.62 -3.74 8.86
C VAL A 66 -8.31 -2.40 8.83
N TYR A 67 -7.74 -1.42 9.53
CA TYR A 67 -8.12 -0.02 9.42
C TYR A 67 -7.13 0.69 8.52
N SER A 68 -7.60 1.45 7.54
CA SER A 68 -6.74 2.26 6.68
C SER A 68 -7.30 3.65 6.48
N THR A 69 -6.42 4.62 6.21
CA THR A 69 -6.82 5.95 5.75
C THR A 69 -5.83 6.49 4.74
N CYS A 70 -6.34 7.39 3.91
CA CYS A 70 -5.59 8.27 3.01
C CYS A 70 -5.14 9.59 3.66
N SER A 71 -4.89 9.59 4.97
CA SER A 71 -4.63 10.80 5.76
C SER A 71 -3.24 10.81 6.38
N VAL A 72 -2.62 11.99 6.44
CA VAL A 72 -1.41 12.24 7.24
C VAL A 72 -1.72 12.80 8.63
N ASN A 73 -2.99 13.03 8.97
CA ASN A 73 -3.34 13.65 10.23
C ASN A 73 -3.43 12.61 11.36
N GLN A 74 -2.71 12.85 12.46
CA GLN A 74 -2.72 11.97 13.65
C GLN A 74 -4.14 11.73 14.19
N ILE A 75 -4.99 12.75 14.15
CA ILE A 75 -6.37 12.72 14.66
C ILE A 75 -7.24 11.64 13.99
N GLU A 76 -6.97 11.34 12.71
CA GLU A 76 -7.66 10.30 11.94
C GLU A 76 -6.94 8.94 12.00
N ASN A 77 -5.75 8.91 12.58
CA ASN A 77 -4.83 7.78 12.53
C ASN A 77 -4.58 7.27 13.95
N GLU A 78 -3.44 7.64 14.56
CA GLU A 78 -3.03 7.16 15.87
C GLU A 78 -4.06 7.46 16.96
N ASP A 79 -4.74 8.61 16.91
CA ASP A 79 -5.73 8.96 17.94
C ASP A 79 -7.01 8.12 17.81
N VAL A 80 -7.37 7.70 16.59
CA VAL A 80 -8.46 6.74 16.36
C VAL A 80 -8.06 5.39 16.95
N ILE A 81 -6.87 4.88 16.60
CA ILE A 81 -6.36 3.59 17.09
C ILE A 81 -6.28 3.58 18.62
N ASN A 82 -5.61 4.57 19.21
CA ASN A 82 -5.43 4.68 20.65
C ASN A 82 -6.78 4.68 21.39
N SER A 83 -7.77 5.41 20.86
CA SER A 83 -9.10 5.48 21.49
C SER A 83 -9.87 4.16 21.50
N VAL A 84 -9.61 3.26 20.55
CA VAL A 84 -10.31 1.96 20.46
C VAL A 84 -9.54 0.80 21.06
N LEU A 85 -8.27 0.97 21.43
CA LEU A 85 -7.43 -0.11 21.98
C LEU A 85 -8.07 -0.81 23.19
N PRO A 86 -8.61 -0.10 24.20
CA PRO A 86 -9.26 -0.76 25.35
C PRO A 86 -10.47 -1.60 24.93
N LEU A 87 -11.28 -1.09 23.99
CA LEU A 87 -12.44 -1.81 23.46
C LEU A 87 -12.00 -3.04 22.66
N ALA A 88 -11.00 -2.90 21.78
CA ALA A 88 -10.43 -3.98 21.00
C ALA A 88 -9.94 -5.11 21.92
N ALA A 89 -9.21 -4.76 22.98
CA ALA A 89 -8.73 -5.72 23.98
C ALA A 89 -9.88 -6.45 24.69
N SER A 90 -10.99 -5.76 25.01
CA SER A 90 -12.18 -6.38 25.60
C SER A 90 -12.84 -7.42 24.68
N PHE A 91 -12.71 -7.24 23.36
CA PHE A 91 -13.12 -8.21 22.35
C PHE A 91 -12.02 -9.25 22.03
N GLY A 92 -10.90 -9.23 22.74
CA GLY A 92 -9.79 -10.16 22.53
C GLY A 92 -8.95 -9.84 21.30
N PHE A 93 -9.05 -8.65 20.72
CA PHE A 93 -8.15 -8.20 19.65
C PHE A 93 -6.86 -7.61 20.21
N GLU A 94 -5.79 -7.77 19.44
CA GLU A 94 -4.53 -7.08 19.64
C GLU A 94 -4.05 -6.43 18.35
N LEU A 95 -3.25 -5.38 18.50
CA LEU A 95 -2.63 -4.70 17.38
C LEU A 95 -1.39 -5.49 16.92
N MET A 96 -1.35 -5.85 15.65
CA MET A 96 -0.27 -6.59 15.00
C MET A 96 0.47 -5.72 14.00
N THR A 97 1.72 -6.07 13.69
CA THR A 97 2.57 -5.31 12.75
C THR A 97 2.32 -5.75 11.31
N PRO A 98 1.60 -4.99 10.47
CA PRO A 98 1.50 -5.28 9.06
C PRO A 98 2.85 -4.95 8.38
N PHE A 99 3.20 -5.71 7.34
CA PHE A 99 4.42 -5.51 6.54
C PHE A 99 5.70 -5.25 7.38
N PRO A 100 6.21 -6.24 8.13
CA PRO A 100 7.30 -6.03 9.10
C PRO A 100 8.58 -5.40 8.52
N ARG A 101 8.83 -5.58 7.22
CA ARG A 101 9.98 -5.00 6.49
C ARG A 101 9.84 -3.52 6.14
N TRP A 102 8.62 -2.99 6.12
CA TRP A 102 8.41 -1.56 5.95
C TRP A 102 9.15 -0.83 7.08
N GLN A 103 9.65 0.39 6.91
CA GLN A 103 10.43 1.06 7.98
C GLN A 103 9.65 2.15 8.69
N ARG A 104 8.86 2.94 7.95
CA ARG A 104 8.08 4.04 8.51
C ARG A 104 6.91 3.50 9.35
N ARG A 105 6.75 4.01 10.57
CA ARG A 105 5.74 3.55 11.53
C ARG A 105 4.89 4.72 12.05
N GLY A 106 3.92 4.40 12.90
CA GLY A 106 3.10 5.39 13.61
C GLY A 106 3.94 6.34 14.46
N LEU A 107 3.39 7.52 14.69
CA LEU A 107 3.94 8.51 15.61
C LEU A 107 3.91 7.96 17.04
N PRO A 108 4.93 8.22 17.89
CA PRO A 108 5.06 7.62 19.22
C PRO A 108 4.12 8.27 20.26
N VAL A 109 2.81 8.19 20.02
CA VAL A 109 1.76 8.83 20.84
C VAL A 109 0.97 7.85 21.70
N PHE A 110 1.15 6.55 21.49
CA PHE A 110 0.59 5.48 22.32
C PHE A 110 1.48 4.23 22.35
N GLU A 111 1.28 3.36 23.34
CA GLU A 111 2.02 2.08 23.42
C GLU A 111 1.66 1.16 22.25
N GLY A 112 2.65 0.76 21.46
CA GLY A 112 2.43 -0.04 20.26
C GLY A 112 2.27 0.77 18.97
N SER A 113 2.54 2.08 18.99
CA SER A 113 2.59 2.93 17.78
C SER A 113 3.55 2.38 16.70
N ALA A 114 4.60 1.65 17.10
CA ALA A 114 5.51 0.96 16.18
C ALA A 114 4.86 -0.21 15.40
N ARG A 115 3.64 -0.61 15.75
CA ARG A 115 2.88 -1.69 15.08
C ARG A 115 1.96 -1.17 13.98
N VAL A 116 1.74 0.14 13.87
CA VAL A 116 0.97 0.74 12.76
C VAL A 116 1.91 1.25 11.68
N LEU A 117 1.45 1.23 10.44
CA LEU A 117 2.22 1.64 9.27
C LEU A 117 1.81 3.04 8.84
N ARG A 118 2.79 3.85 8.46
CA ARG A 118 2.60 5.12 7.74
C ARG A 118 3.36 5.10 6.43
N THR A 119 2.85 5.81 5.44
CA THR A 119 3.57 6.22 4.24
C THR A 119 3.63 7.75 4.20
N ASP A 120 4.70 8.27 3.61
CA ASP A 120 4.94 9.70 3.46
C ASP A 120 4.53 10.19 2.05
N PRO A 121 3.75 11.28 1.92
CA PRO A 121 3.32 11.78 0.62
C PRO A 121 4.45 12.16 -0.34
N VAL A 122 5.63 12.53 0.18
CA VAL A 122 6.77 12.97 -0.63
C VAL A 122 7.64 11.79 -1.01
N GLU A 123 8.07 10.99 -0.02
CA GLU A 123 8.98 9.87 -0.26
C GLU A 123 8.28 8.64 -0.84
N ASP A 124 7.06 8.34 -0.37
CA ASP A 124 6.28 7.16 -0.76
C ASP A 124 5.21 7.47 -1.81
N LYS A 125 5.17 8.72 -2.31
CA LYS A 125 4.24 9.28 -3.32
C LYS A 125 2.80 9.50 -2.85
N GLU A 126 2.34 8.73 -1.86
CA GLU A 126 1.02 8.88 -1.25
C GLU A 126 1.14 8.75 0.27
N GLY A 127 0.45 9.61 1.00
CA GLY A 127 0.28 9.51 2.45
C GLY A 127 -0.85 8.56 2.80
N PHE A 128 -0.53 7.55 3.60
CA PHE A 128 -1.43 6.45 3.94
C PHE A 128 -1.11 5.93 5.33
N PHE A 129 -2.13 5.38 6.00
CA PHE A 129 -2.02 4.79 7.32
C PHE A 129 -2.68 3.41 7.34
N ILE A 130 -2.07 2.45 8.05
CA ILE A 130 -2.63 1.10 8.22
C ILE A 130 -2.45 0.61 9.65
N ALA A 131 -3.52 0.10 10.25
CA ALA A 131 -3.50 -0.64 11.51
C ALA A 131 -4.17 -2.01 11.32
N LEU A 132 -3.59 -3.06 11.89
CA LEU A 132 -4.11 -4.42 11.84
C LEU A 132 -4.46 -4.92 13.23
N PHE A 133 -5.73 -5.20 13.47
CA PHE A 133 -6.22 -5.89 14.65
C PHE A 133 -6.42 -7.38 14.35
N VAL A 134 -5.93 -8.25 15.23
CA VAL A 134 -6.11 -9.70 15.15
C VAL A 134 -6.69 -10.21 16.46
N ARG A 135 -7.74 -11.03 16.39
CA ARG A 135 -8.35 -11.67 17.56
C ARG A 135 -7.45 -12.81 18.04
N LYS A 136 -7.14 -12.83 19.34
CA LYS A 136 -6.42 -13.92 19.97
C LYS A 136 -7.25 -15.20 19.90
N VAL A 137 -6.65 -16.26 19.36
CA VAL A 137 -7.23 -17.60 19.43
C VAL A 137 -6.88 -18.17 20.80
N ILE A 138 -7.87 -18.30 21.68
CA ILE A 138 -7.70 -19.00 22.95
C ILE A 138 -7.74 -20.51 22.65
N ASN A 139 -6.59 -21.11 22.37
CA ASN A 139 -6.51 -22.57 22.40
C ASN A 139 -6.60 -23.01 23.87
N GLY A 140 -7.40 -24.04 24.18
CA GLY A 140 -7.68 -24.52 25.55
C GLY A 140 -6.48 -25.13 26.30
N ARG A 141 -5.24 -24.83 25.88
CA ARG A 141 -3.99 -25.04 26.61
C ARG A 141 -3.32 -23.67 26.55
N GLY A 142 -2.96 -23.08 27.69
CA GLY A 142 -2.56 -21.68 27.88
C GLY A 142 -1.34 -21.16 27.12
N ASP A 143 -1.10 -21.63 25.89
CA ASP A 143 -0.09 -21.18 24.96
C ASP A 143 -0.76 -20.26 23.94
N ILE A 144 -0.42 -18.97 24.01
CA ILE A 144 -0.81 -17.97 23.01
C ILE A 144 -0.14 -18.39 21.69
N ALA A 145 -0.93 -18.87 20.74
CA ALA A 145 -0.42 -19.21 19.41
C ALA A 145 -0.03 -17.91 18.69
N GLU A 146 1.27 -17.65 18.55
CA GLU A 146 1.78 -16.60 17.66
C GLU A 146 1.36 -16.92 16.21
N VAL A 147 0.30 -16.27 15.73
CA VAL A 147 -0.04 -16.24 14.30
C VAL A 147 0.89 -15.22 13.64
N GLY A 148 2.14 -15.63 13.41
CA GLY A 148 3.23 -14.73 13.02
C GLY A 148 4.33 -15.37 12.18
N LYS A 149 4.01 -16.29 11.27
CA LYS A 149 4.93 -16.64 10.16
C LYS A 149 4.21 -16.56 8.82
N VAL A 150 4.29 -15.38 8.19
CA VAL A 150 3.99 -15.24 6.75
C VAL A 150 5.14 -15.91 5.98
N PRO A 151 4.89 -16.90 5.11
CA PRO A 151 5.95 -17.51 4.32
C PRO A 151 6.49 -16.52 3.29
N ASP A 152 7.81 -16.40 3.24
CA ASP A 152 8.59 -15.43 2.45
C ASP A 152 8.65 -15.70 0.93
N LYS A 153 7.66 -16.41 0.35
CA LYS A 153 7.74 -16.82 -1.06
C LYS A 153 6.92 -15.88 -1.97
N PRO A 154 7.53 -15.25 -2.99
CA PRO A 154 6.79 -14.52 -4.00
C PRO A 154 5.95 -15.51 -4.82
N TYR A 155 4.63 -15.33 -4.80
CA TYR A 155 3.69 -16.14 -5.57
C TYR A 155 3.76 -15.76 -7.05
N PHE A 156 4.65 -16.40 -7.81
CA PHE A 156 4.62 -16.38 -9.28
C PHE A 156 3.76 -17.54 -9.79
N LYS A 157 2.54 -17.23 -10.25
CA LYS A 157 1.64 -18.20 -10.88
C LYS A 157 2.05 -18.42 -12.35
N LYS A 158 2.98 -19.34 -12.63
CA LYS A 158 3.22 -19.81 -14.01
C LYS A 158 2.04 -20.69 -14.45
N ARG A 159 1.28 -20.24 -15.44
CA ARG A 159 0.33 -21.10 -16.18
C ARG A 159 1.14 -22.07 -17.05
N SER A 160 1.26 -23.31 -16.61
CA SER A 160 1.76 -24.43 -17.41
C SER A 160 0.64 -24.92 -18.33
N HIS A 161 0.74 -24.64 -19.63
CA HIS A 161 -0.14 -25.24 -20.63
C HIS A 161 0.30 -26.69 -20.84
N GLY A 162 -0.56 -27.63 -20.45
CA GLY A 162 -0.33 -29.06 -20.54
C GLY A 162 -0.28 -29.55 -21.99
N ASN A 163 0.72 -30.36 -22.26
CA ASN A 163 1.03 -30.97 -23.55
C ASN A 163 0.12 -32.20 -23.79
N LYS A 164 -0.56 -32.27 -24.94
CA LYS A 164 -1.20 -33.52 -25.45
C LYS A 164 -0.56 -33.92 -26.79
N ARG A 165 0.11 -35.08 -26.76
CA ARG A 165 0.62 -35.94 -27.86
C ARG A 165 -0.52 -36.32 -28.84
N LYS A 166 -0.39 -36.72 -30.11
CA LYS A 166 0.67 -37.08 -31.11
C LYS A 166 -0.09 -37.38 -32.42
N THR A 167 0.45 -37.08 -33.61
CA THR A 167 0.33 -37.90 -34.85
C THR A 167 1.40 -37.47 -35.87
N ALA A 168 1.84 -38.41 -36.71
CA ALA A 168 3.12 -38.41 -37.42
C ALA A 168 3.13 -37.78 -38.84
N MET A 169 4.32 -37.24 -39.19
CA MET A 169 5.05 -37.06 -40.49
C MET A 169 4.38 -37.47 -41.84
N PRO A 170 4.69 -36.80 -42.99
CA PRO A 170 6.07 -36.73 -43.50
C PRO A 170 6.54 -35.41 -44.15
N LEU A 171 7.87 -35.37 -44.33
CA LEU A 171 8.73 -34.37 -44.95
C LEU A 171 8.32 -34.00 -46.38
N LEU A 172 8.51 -32.73 -46.76
CA LEU A 172 8.89 -32.36 -48.12
C LEU A 172 9.68 -31.03 -48.16
N HIS A 173 10.75 -31.13 -48.93
CA HIS A 173 11.79 -30.18 -49.33
C HIS A 173 11.27 -28.84 -49.90
N HIS A 174 11.97 -27.71 -49.67
CA HIS A 174 12.76 -27.05 -50.73
C HIS A 174 13.66 -25.90 -50.23
N ARG A 175 14.93 -25.96 -50.63
CA ARG A 175 15.93 -24.87 -50.67
C ARG A 175 15.53 -23.81 -51.71
N ILE A 176 15.78 -22.51 -51.48
CA ILE A 176 16.30 -21.49 -52.45
C ILE A 176 16.91 -20.34 -51.60
N SER A 177 18.24 -20.25 -51.40
CA SER A 177 19.29 -19.56 -52.17
C SER A 177 19.62 -18.13 -51.69
N LYS A 178 20.93 -17.89 -51.51
CA LYS A 178 21.60 -16.61 -51.21
C LYS A 178 21.94 -15.84 -52.51
N MET A 179 22.41 -14.60 -52.30
CA MET A 179 23.24 -13.72 -53.17
C MET A 179 22.40 -12.86 -54.15
N TRP A 180 22.66 -11.57 -54.37
CA TRP A 180 23.90 -10.80 -54.58
C TRP A 180 23.71 -9.35 -53.99
N LEU A 181 24.68 -8.71 -53.31
CA LEU A 181 25.80 -7.88 -53.84
C LEU A 181 25.29 -6.65 -54.63
N HIS A 182 25.78 -5.41 -54.56
CA HIS A 182 26.91 -4.63 -54.04
C HIS A 182 26.35 -3.18 -53.93
N GLY A 183 26.88 -2.16 -53.27
CA GLY A 183 28.19 -1.87 -52.73
C GLY A 183 28.39 -0.34 -52.75
N THR A 184 29.30 0.14 -51.89
CA THR A 184 30.05 1.42 -51.96
C THR A 184 29.27 2.73 -51.76
N SER A 185 29.77 3.78 -51.11
CA SER A 185 31.02 4.05 -50.39
C SER A 185 30.96 5.50 -49.86
N ILE A 186 31.30 5.70 -48.58
CA ILE A 186 32.21 6.74 -48.05
C ILE A 186 31.99 8.21 -48.48
N LEU A 187 31.74 9.11 -47.50
CA LEU A 187 32.73 10.15 -47.13
C LEU A 187 32.50 10.80 -45.75
N ARG A 188 33.50 10.58 -44.89
CA ARG A 188 33.98 11.38 -43.75
C ARG A 188 33.79 12.91 -43.87
N ARG A 189 33.57 13.57 -42.73
CA ARG A 189 34.52 14.55 -42.17
C ARG A 189 34.31 14.80 -40.68
N ARG A 190 35.41 14.65 -39.95
CA ARG A 190 35.67 14.96 -38.54
C ARG A 190 36.62 16.15 -38.55
N ILE A 191 36.32 17.24 -37.86
CA ILE A 191 37.35 18.23 -37.46
C ILE A 191 37.00 18.72 -36.05
N SER A 192 37.92 18.45 -35.13
CA SER A 192 38.09 19.05 -33.80
C SER A 192 38.91 20.33 -33.91
N HIS A 193 38.67 21.34 -33.06
CA HIS A 193 39.71 22.13 -32.35
C HIS A 193 39.09 23.18 -31.41
N GLN A 194 39.50 23.16 -30.13
CA GLN A 194 39.56 24.27 -29.15
C GLN A 194 40.81 25.16 -29.44
N PRO A 195 41.16 26.28 -28.73
CA PRO A 195 40.76 26.76 -27.38
C PRO A 195 40.56 28.30 -27.15
N SER A 196 40.13 28.65 -25.93
CA SER A 196 40.45 29.81 -25.03
C SER A 196 40.54 31.26 -25.54
N ILE A 197 39.94 32.22 -24.80
CA ILE A 197 40.55 33.49 -24.32
C ILE A 197 39.69 34.08 -23.17
N ARG A 198 40.37 34.50 -22.08
CA ARG A 198 39.91 35.45 -21.04
C ARG A 198 40.29 36.88 -21.46
N HIS A 199 39.48 37.89 -21.15
CA HIS A 199 39.89 39.06 -20.35
C HIS A 199 38.80 40.13 -20.21
N ASN A 200 38.81 40.74 -19.01
CA ASN A 200 38.12 41.93 -18.50
C ASN A 200 36.61 41.93 -18.33
#